data_AF-A0A7R9Q8Y3-F1
#
_entry.id   AF-A0A7R9Q8Y3-F1
#
_cell.length_a   1.000
_cell.length_b   1.000
_cell.length_c   1.000
_cell.angle_alpha   90.00
_cell.angle_beta   90.00
_cell.angle_gamma   90.00
#
_symmetry.space_group_name_H-M   'P 1'
#
loop_
_entity.id
_entity.type
_entity.pdbx_description
1 polymer ?
#
loop_
_entity_poly.entity_id
_entity_poly.type
_entity_poly.pdbx_seq_one_letter_code
_entity_poly.pdbx_strand_id
1 'polypeptide(L)'
;MVPFQFLTGLGYSVHAVCPDKKTGDTIATAIHDFEGEQTYSEKRGHNFAINYDFNQVNSENYVGLVIPGGRAPEYLRMNDRVIEIVREFDAIKKPIAAVCHGAQLLAAADDAYVPLILHVPQKLNLQAGNMQILQSLKQSQMDTW
;
A
#
# COMPACT_ATOMS: atom_id res chain seq x y z
N MET A 1 1.77 7.96 -0.12
CA MET A 1 2.87 8.84 -0.56
C MET A 1 4.09 8.07 -1.05
N VAL A 2 4.62 7.11 -0.28
CA VAL A 2 5.87 6.39 -0.64
C VAL A 2 5.81 5.66 -2.00
N PRO A 3 4.82 4.79 -2.32
CA PRO A 3 4.82 4.10 -3.62
C PRO A 3 4.76 5.06 -4.80
N PHE A 4 4.00 6.15 -4.67
CA PHE A 4 3.88 7.19 -5.70
C PHE A 4 5.24 7.82 -6.00
N GLN A 5 5.91 8.37 -4.99
CA GLN A 5 7.21 9.03 -5.17
C GLN A 5 8.30 8.06 -5.61
N PHE A 6 8.29 6.82 -5.10
CA PHE A 6 9.25 5.81 -5.49
C PHE A 6 9.14 5.46 -6.97
N LEU A 7 7.93 5.16 -7.46
CA LEU A 7 7.70 4.84 -8.87
C LEU A 7 7.99 6.04 -9.78
N THR A 8 7.61 7.26 -9.39
CA THR A 8 8.01 8.48 -10.11
C THR A 8 9.53 8.63 -10.16
N GLY A 9 10.23 8.38 -9.05
CA GLY A 9 11.70 8.44 -8.99
C GLY A 9 12.39 7.40 -9.87
N LEU A 10 11.75 6.25 -10.12
CA LEU A 10 12.21 5.24 -11.07
C LEU A 10 11.91 5.60 -12.54
N GLY A 11 11.30 6.76 -12.81
CA GLY A 11 10.99 7.24 -14.16
C GLY A 11 9.62 6.80 -14.69
N TYR A 12 8.77 6.18 -13.87
CA TYR A 12 7.40 5.87 -14.30
C TYR A 12 6.52 7.12 -14.27
N SER A 13 5.63 7.24 -15.26
CA SER A 13 4.49 8.15 -15.14
C SER A 13 3.46 7.53 -14.19
N VAL A 14 3.16 8.23 -13.09
CA VAL A 14 2.24 7.74 -12.05
C VAL A 14 1.04 8.67 -11.97
N HIS A 15 -0.15 8.14 -12.27
CA HIS A 15 -1.41 8.85 -12.12
C HIS A 15 -2.07 8.41 -10.80
N ALA A 16 -2.36 9.38 -9.94
CA ALA A 16 -3.17 9.23 -8.75
C ALA A 16 -4.56 9.79 -9.01
N VAL A 17 -5.57 8.94 -8.82
CA VAL A 17 -6.97 9.21 -9.13
C VAL A 17 -7.84 8.89 -7.91
N CYS A 18 -9.01 9.51 -7.84
CA CYS A 18 -10.03 9.25 -6.83
C CYS A 18 -11.40 9.53 -7.44
N PRO A 19 -12.43 8.69 -7.22
CA PRO A 19 -13.79 8.99 -7.66
C PRO A 19 -14.23 10.39 -7.24
N ASP A 20 -14.96 11.06 -8.12
CA ASP A 20 -15.48 12.43 -7.92
C ASP A 20 -14.41 13.51 -7.69
N LYS A 21 -13.15 13.23 -8.03
CA LYS A 21 -12.03 14.17 -8.00
C LYS A 21 -11.38 14.31 -9.36
N LYS A 22 -10.85 15.50 -9.61
CA LYS A 22 -10.08 15.85 -10.81
C LYS A 22 -8.69 16.35 -10.45
N THR A 23 -7.87 16.50 -11.47
CA THR A 23 -6.54 17.09 -11.38
C THR A 23 -6.56 18.42 -10.65
N GLY A 24 -5.70 18.58 -9.64
CA GLY A 24 -5.62 19.77 -8.79
C GLY A 24 -6.45 19.68 -7.51
N ASP A 25 -7.42 18.76 -7.42
CA ASP A 25 -8.10 18.47 -6.16
C ASP A 25 -7.16 17.76 -5.17
N THR A 26 -7.55 17.72 -3.89
CA THR A 26 -6.81 16.99 -2.86
C THR A 26 -7.70 16.00 -2.11
N ILE A 27 -7.06 14.96 -1.57
CA ILE A 27 -7.65 14.04 -0.59
C ILE A 27 -6.92 14.17 0.75
N ALA A 28 -7.63 13.97 1.85
CA ALA A 28 -7.00 13.83 3.16
C ALA A 28 -6.41 12.42 3.32
N THR A 29 -5.27 12.30 3.99
CA THR A 29 -4.67 11.00 4.33
C THR A 29 -4.76 10.72 5.83
N ALA A 30 -4.60 9.45 6.20
CA ALA A 30 -4.54 8.99 7.57
C ALA A 30 -3.13 8.48 7.89
N ILE A 31 -2.63 8.80 9.09
CA ILE A 31 -1.46 8.19 9.69
C ILE A 31 -1.99 7.12 10.64
N HIS A 32 -1.64 5.85 10.37
CA HIS A 32 -1.91 4.72 11.24
C HIS A 32 -0.62 4.31 11.93
N ASP A 33 -0.60 4.37 13.26
CA ASP A 33 0.58 4.02 14.05
C ASP A 33 0.21 3.27 15.33
N PHE A 34 1.09 2.39 15.78
CA PHE A 34 0.91 1.60 16.99
C PHE A 34 1.59 2.29 18.17
N GLU A 35 0.78 2.87 19.06
CA GLU A 35 1.25 3.68 20.20
C GLU A 35 1.16 2.94 21.54
N GLY A 36 1.03 1.61 21.52
CA GLY A 36 0.99 0.75 22.71
C GLY A 36 -0.32 -0.01 22.91
N GLU A 37 -1.37 0.35 22.17
CA GLU A 37 -2.69 -0.28 22.24
C GLU A 37 -2.82 -1.53 21.35
N GLN A 38 -3.91 -2.28 21.52
CA GLN A 38 -4.21 -3.49 20.72
C GLN A 38 -4.41 -3.20 19.22
N THR A 39 -4.77 -1.97 18.87
CA THR A 39 -4.98 -1.50 17.50
C THR A 39 -4.22 -0.20 17.26
N TYR A 40 -4.10 0.19 15.99
CA TYR A 40 -3.45 1.44 15.62
C TYR A 40 -4.28 2.66 16.05
N SER A 41 -3.59 3.75 16.35
CA SER A 41 -4.18 5.08 16.41
C SER A 41 -4.34 5.65 14.99
N GLU A 42 -5.33 6.52 14.79
CA GLU A 42 -5.51 7.25 13.53
C GLU A 42 -5.36 8.75 13.76
N LYS A 43 -4.48 9.38 12.97
CA LYS A 43 -4.27 10.84 12.96
C LYS A 43 -4.39 11.36 11.53
N ARG A 44 -4.78 12.63 11.37
CA ARG A 44 -4.80 13.27 10.05
C ARG A 44 -3.38 13.45 9.53
N GLY A 45 -3.12 12.96 8.33
CA GLY A 45 -1.88 13.14 7.61
C GLY A 45 -1.92 14.33 6.63
N HIS A 46 -0.94 14.34 5.73
CA HIS A 46 -0.85 15.34 4.66
C HIS A 46 -2.04 15.25 3.71
N ASN A 47 -2.45 16.39 3.14
CA ASN A 47 -3.33 16.35 1.97
C ASN A 47 -2.50 15.85 0.77
N PHE A 48 -3.05 14.94 -0.01
CA PHE A 48 -2.42 14.38 -1.19
C PHE A 48 -3.11 14.90 -2.44
N ALA A 49 -2.34 15.40 -3.41
CA ALA A 49 -2.86 15.98 -4.63
C ALA A 49 -3.23 14.90 -5.66
N ILE A 50 -4.40 15.06 -6.27
CA ILE A 50 -4.84 14.27 -7.43
C ILE A 50 -4.24 14.91 -8.68
N ASN A 51 -3.58 14.10 -9.51
CA ASN A 51 -2.89 14.57 -10.72
C ASN A 51 -3.49 14.01 -12.03
N TYR A 52 -4.59 13.26 -11.93
CA TYR A 52 -5.29 12.72 -13.09
C TYR A 52 -6.78 12.55 -12.78
N ASP A 53 -7.60 12.64 -13.82
CA ASP A 53 -9.06 12.58 -13.67
C ASP A 53 -9.51 11.12 -13.65
N PHE A 54 -10.29 10.74 -12.63
CA PHE A 54 -10.74 9.35 -12.46
C PHE A 54 -11.55 8.83 -13.66
N ASN A 55 -12.41 9.68 -14.23
CA ASN A 55 -13.25 9.33 -15.37
C ASN A 55 -12.46 9.18 -16.68
N GLN A 56 -11.19 9.58 -16.73
CA GLN A 56 -10.32 9.44 -17.90
C GLN A 56 -9.43 8.18 -17.82
N VAL A 57 -9.53 7.40 -16.75
CA VAL A 57 -8.73 6.18 -16.58
C VAL A 57 -9.17 5.13 -17.59
N ASN A 58 -8.28 4.84 -18.53
CA ASN A 58 -8.31 3.65 -19.38
C ASN A 58 -7.19 2.70 -18.96
N SER A 59 -7.56 1.56 -18.38
CA SER A 59 -6.64 0.54 -17.84
C SER A 59 -5.65 -0.02 -18.86
N GLU A 60 -5.96 0.04 -20.16
CA GLU A 60 -5.06 -0.41 -21.23
C GLU A 60 -3.77 0.42 -21.28
N ASN A 61 -3.83 1.71 -20.93
CA ASN A 61 -2.71 2.65 -21.00
C ASN A 61 -1.69 2.51 -19.86
N TYR A 62 -1.97 1.68 -18.86
CA TYR A 62 -1.14 1.51 -17.68
C TYR A 62 -0.38 0.20 -17.70
N VAL A 63 0.82 0.16 -17.11
CA VAL A 63 1.61 -1.08 -16.99
C VAL A 63 1.34 -1.84 -15.70
N GLY A 64 0.63 -1.24 -14.75
CA GLY A 64 0.27 -1.87 -13.46
C GLY A 64 -0.60 -0.95 -12.60
N LEU A 65 -1.18 -1.53 -11.54
CA LEU A 65 -2.07 -0.87 -10.60
C LEU A 65 -1.50 -0.95 -9.18
N VAL A 66 -1.55 0.16 -8.45
CA VAL A 66 -1.21 0.22 -7.02
C VAL A 66 -2.43 0.64 -6.22
N ILE A 67 -2.78 -0.14 -5.20
CA ILE A 67 -3.91 0.11 -4.30
C ILE A 67 -3.39 0.38 -2.88
N PRO A 68 -3.31 1.66 -2.47
CA PRO A 68 -2.95 2.01 -1.11
C PRO A 68 -3.96 1.51 -0.08
N GLY A 69 -3.50 1.35 1.15
CA GLY A 69 -4.34 1.00 2.29
C GLY A 69 -4.98 2.20 2.98
N GLY A 70 -5.03 2.14 4.30
CA GLY A 70 -5.77 3.11 5.12
C GLY A 70 -7.26 2.79 5.14
N ARG A 71 -8.09 3.81 5.35
CA ARG A 71 -9.56 3.66 5.37
C ARG A 71 -10.23 3.78 4.00
N ALA A 72 -9.52 4.30 2.99
CA ALA A 72 -10.09 4.50 1.66
C ALA A 72 -10.65 3.22 1.01
N PRO A 73 -9.97 2.06 1.09
CA PRO A 73 -10.49 0.81 0.56
C PRO A 73 -11.88 0.41 1.07
N GLU A 74 -12.25 0.83 2.29
CA GLU A 74 -13.50 0.43 2.92
C GLU A 74 -14.72 0.94 2.17
N TYR A 75 -14.69 2.18 1.71
CA TYR A 75 -15.78 2.76 0.93
C TYR A 75 -15.56 2.57 -0.57
N LEU A 76 -14.32 2.51 -1.04
CA LEU A 76 -14.02 2.35 -2.47
C LEU A 76 -14.40 0.96 -3.01
N ARG A 77 -14.42 -0.09 -2.17
CA ARG A 77 -14.88 -1.42 -2.59
C ARG A 77 -16.36 -1.47 -2.99
N MET A 78 -17.13 -0.44 -2.65
CA MET A 78 -18.55 -0.31 -2.99
C MET A 78 -18.78 0.54 -4.25
N ASN A 79 -17.70 1.01 -4.91
CA ASN A 79 -17.80 1.79 -6.13
C ASN A 79 -17.60 0.88 -7.35
N ASP A 80 -18.64 0.73 -8.17
CA ASP A 80 -18.64 -0.19 -9.31
C ASP A 80 -17.50 0.07 -10.30
N ARG A 81 -17.21 1.34 -10.61
CA ARG A 81 -16.13 1.68 -11.54
C ARG A 81 -14.75 1.37 -10.96
N VAL A 82 -14.55 1.53 -9.66
CA VAL A 82 -13.29 1.12 -9.00
C VAL A 82 -13.11 -0.39 -9.10
N ILE A 83 -14.17 -1.16 -8.84
CA ILE A 83 -14.14 -2.62 -8.95
C ILE A 83 -13.90 -3.07 -10.40
N GLU A 84 -14.55 -2.43 -11.36
CA GLU A 84 -14.34 -2.66 -12.78
C GLU A 84 -12.88 -2.44 -13.18
N ILE A 85 -12.25 -1.34 -12.76
CA ILE A 85 -10.81 -1.09 -13.02
C ILE A 85 -9.95 -2.23 -12.46
N VAL A 86 -10.19 -2.67 -11.22
CA VAL A 86 -9.43 -3.80 -10.63
C VAL A 86 -9.57 -5.07 -11.49
N ARG A 87 -10.79 -5.38 -11.94
CA ARG A 87 -11.08 -6.52 -12.82
C ARG A 87 -10.42 -6.37 -14.19
N GLU A 88 -10.41 -5.18 -14.79
CA GLU A 88 -9.75 -4.90 -16.07
C GLU A 88 -8.24 -5.21 -16.00
N PHE A 89 -7.55 -4.78 -14.92
CA PHE A 89 -6.12 -5.07 -14.73
C PHE A 89 -5.85 -6.57 -14.54
N ASP A 90 -6.70 -7.29 -13.78
CA ASP A 90 -6.54 -8.73 -13.58
C ASP A 90 -6.85 -9.53 -14.87
N ALA A 91 -7.87 -9.13 -15.62
CA ALA A 91 -8.28 -9.81 -16.85
C ALA A 91 -7.15 -9.85 -17.89
N ILE A 92 -6.40 -8.76 -18.01
CA ILE A 92 -5.22 -8.65 -18.90
C ILE A 92 -3.90 -8.99 -18.21
N LYS A 93 -3.96 -9.57 -17.00
CA LYS A 93 -2.81 -10.06 -16.21
C LYS A 93 -1.71 -9.02 -16.00
N LYS A 94 -2.09 -7.75 -15.82
CA LYS A 94 -1.16 -6.69 -15.41
C LYS A 94 -0.87 -6.80 -13.91
N PRO A 95 0.34 -6.43 -13.46
CA PRO A 95 0.67 -6.41 -12.03
C PRO A 95 -0.28 -5.54 -11.22
N ILE A 96 -0.80 -6.08 -10.12
CA ILE A 96 -1.57 -5.35 -9.11
C ILE A 96 -0.87 -5.46 -7.77
N ALA A 97 -0.53 -4.33 -7.16
CA ALA A 97 0.08 -4.25 -5.84
C ALA A 97 -0.88 -3.60 -4.84
N ALA A 98 -1.43 -4.37 -3.91
CA ALA A 98 -2.29 -3.88 -2.83
C ALA A 98 -1.57 -3.97 -1.48
N VAL A 99 -1.76 -2.96 -0.62
CA VAL A 99 -1.11 -2.90 0.70
C VAL A 99 -2.11 -2.61 1.81
N CYS A 100 -1.92 -3.23 2.99
CA CYS A 100 -2.79 -3.04 4.17
C CYS A 100 -4.25 -3.37 3.78
N HIS A 101 -5.20 -2.48 4.02
CA HIS A 101 -6.60 -2.67 3.68
C HIS A 101 -6.91 -2.60 2.17
N GLY A 102 -5.92 -2.26 1.31
CA GLY A 102 -6.11 -2.24 -0.15
C GLY A 102 -6.60 -3.57 -0.72
N ALA A 103 -6.28 -4.69 -0.05
CA ALA A 103 -6.76 -6.02 -0.43
C ALA A 103 -8.29 -6.16 -0.38
N GLN A 104 -9.01 -5.28 0.33
CA GLN A 104 -10.47 -5.27 0.33
C GLN A 104 -11.05 -5.01 -1.07
N LEU A 105 -10.36 -4.24 -1.91
CA LEU A 105 -10.78 -4.02 -3.30
C LEU A 105 -10.57 -5.27 -4.15
N LEU A 106 -9.49 -6.02 -3.90
CA LEU A 106 -9.25 -7.29 -4.59
C LEU A 106 -10.34 -8.31 -4.22
N ALA A 107 -10.65 -8.42 -2.92
CA ALA A 107 -11.69 -9.31 -2.43
C ALA A 107 -13.10 -8.95 -2.93
N ALA A 108 -13.38 -7.67 -3.19
CA ALA A 108 -14.65 -7.23 -3.78
C ALA A 108 -14.68 -7.38 -5.31
N ALA A 109 -13.52 -7.38 -5.96
CA ALA A 109 -13.40 -7.58 -7.40
C ALA A 109 -13.44 -9.05 -7.81
N ASP A 110 -13.02 -9.96 -6.94
CA ASP A 110 -13.07 -11.40 -7.16
C ASP A 110 -14.40 -11.99 -6.69
N ASP A 111 -15.07 -12.78 -7.53
CA ASP A 111 -16.25 -13.57 -7.15
C ASP A 111 -15.84 -14.85 -6.39
N ALA A 112 -14.55 -15.22 -6.41
CA ALA A 112 -13.99 -16.34 -5.69
C ALA A 112 -13.40 -15.91 -4.34
N TYR A 113 -13.88 -16.56 -3.28
CA TYR A 113 -13.43 -16.41 -1.91
C TYR A 113 -11.92 -16.68 -1.77
N VAL A 114 -11.10 -15.64 -1.63
CA VAL A 114 -9.70 -15.76 -1.18
C VAL A 114 -9.67 -15.50 0.33
N PRO A 115 -9.57 -16.52 1.20
CA PRO A 115 -9.27 -16.27 2.60
C PRO A 115 -7.81 -15.85 2.70
N LEU A 116 -7.53 -14.55 2.54
CA LEU A 116 -6.22 -14.00 2.78
C LEU A 116 -6.00 -13.91 4.30
N ILE A 117 -5.53 -15.00 4.91
CA ILE A 117 -4.98 -14.97 6.27
C ILE A 117 -3.55 -14.39 6.16
N LEU A 118 -3.42 -13.07 6.28
CA LEU A 118 -2.15 -12.45 6.61
C LEU A 118 -1.99 -12.45 8.13
N HIS A 119 -1.28 -13.45 8.66
CA HIS A 119 -0.78 -13.40 10.04
C HIS A 119 0.39 -12.42 10.09
N VAL A 120 0.16 -11.23 10.67
CA VAL A 120 1.24 -10.35 11.13
C VAL A 120 1.51 -10.72 12.58
N PRO A 121 2.57 -11.49 12.91
CA PRO A 121 2.90 -11.70 14.31
C PRO A 121 3.25 -10.33 14.92
N GLN A 122 2.52 -9.95 15.98
CA GLN A 122 3.02 -8.94 16.91
C GLN A 122 4.41 -9.38 17.37
N LYS A 123 5.35 -8.42 17.41
CA LYS A 123 6.75 -8.57 17.84
C LYS A 123 6.95 -9.76 18.77
N LEU A 124 7.70 -10.77 18.31
CA LEU A 124 8.27 -11.76 19.22
C LEU A 124 9.27 -11.03 20.10
N ASN A 125 8.86 -10.78 21.34
CA ASN A 125 9.68 -10.23 22.40
C ASN A 125 10.67 -11.33 22.82
N LEU A 126 11.81 -11.46 22.14
CA LEU A 126 12.91 -12.29 22.62
C LEU A 126 13.76 -11.47 23.58
N GLN A 127 13.36 -11.46 24.85
CA GLN A 127 14.32 -11.28 25.92
C GLN A 127 15.17 -12.56 26.07
N ALA A 128 16.46 -12.32 26.30
CA ALA A 128 17.46 -13.22 26.87
C ALA A 128 17.79 -14.50 26.07
N GLY A 129 18.85 -14.41 25.25
CA GLY A 129 19.64 -15.58 24.88
C GLY A 129 20.29 -15.52 23.50
N ASN A 130 21.31 -14.66 23.31
CA ASN A 130 22.48 -14.91 22.46
C ASN A 130 23.36 -13.65 22.34
N MET A 131 23.92 -13.20 23.46
CA MET A 131 25.07 -12.28 23.50
C MET A 131 26.40 -13.01 23.21
N GLN A 132 26.45 -13.87 22.18
CA GLN A 132 27.72 -14.46 21.72
C GLN A 132 28.01 -14.18 20.25
N ILE A 133 27.01 -13.80 19.45
CA ILE A 133 27.22 -13.51 18.02
C ILE A 133 27.68 -12.05 17.78
N LEU A 134 27.43 -11.15 18.74
CA LEU A 134 27.88 -9.74 18.63
C LEU A 134 29.32 -9.51 19.12
N GLN A 135 29.95 -10.47 19.81
CA GLN A 135 31.38 -10.41 20.16
C GLN A 135 32.28 -10.89 19.01
N SER A 136 31.81 -11.79 18.14
CA SER A 136 32.60 -12.26 16.99
C SER A 136 32.71 -11.22 15.85
N LEU A 137 31.76 -10.29 15.75
CA LEU A 137 31.77 -9.22 14.73
C LEU A 137 32.58 -7.98 15.13
N LYS A 138 32.94 -7.82 16.41
CA LYS A 138 33.88 -6.76 16.85
C LYS A 138 35.35 -7.17 16.68
N GLN A 139 35.66 -8.46 16.73
CA GLN A 139 37.03 -8.94 16.57
C GLN A 139 37.46 -8.97 15.08
N SER A 140 36.52 -9.20 14.15
CA SER A 140 36.82 -9.28 12.70
C SER A 140 36.94 -7.93 11.99
N GLN A 141 36.80 -6.80 12.70
CA GLN A 141 36.92 -5.45 12.14
C GLN A 141 38.11 -4.66 12.74
N MET A 142 38.99 -5.32 13.50
CA MET A 142 40.23 -4.72 14.03
C MET A 142 41.53 -5.33 13.46
N ASP A 143 41.45 -6.32 12.56
CA ASP A 143 42.64 -7.00 11.99
C ASP A 143 42.87 -6.73 10.49
N THR A 144 42.24 -5.71 9.93
CA THR A 144 42.61 -5.20 8.60
C THR A 144 42.59 -3.67 8.61
N TRP A 145 43.76 -3.11 8.95
CA TRP A 145 44.16 -1.69 9.03
C TRP A 145 43.83 -0.93 10.31
#